data_AF-A0A9C8Q4Q2-F1
#
_entry.id   AF-A0A9C8Q4Q2-F1
#
_cell.length_a   1.000
_cell.length_b   1.000
_cell.length_c   1.000
_cell.angle_alpha   90.00
_cell.angle_beta   90.00
_cell.angle_gamma   90.00
#
_symmetry.space_group_name_H-M   'P 1'
#
loop_
_entity.id
_entity.type
_entity.pdbx_description
1 polymer ?
#
loop_
_entity_poly.entity_id
_entity_poly.type
_entity_poly.pdbx_seq_one_letter_code
_entity_poly.pdbx_strand_id
1 'polypeptide(L)' 'MTNHYVATVPVKYTDGEGQERTRFQRVGAMFRNTRNGDGSEFFSLKLDFPVGVQELVMFPPSSKEPQE' A
#
# COMPACT_ATOMS: atom_id res chain seq x y z
N MET A 1 -3.03 17.65 -0.44
CA MET A 1 -3.81 16.42 -0.23
C MET A 1 -3.11 15.30 -0.94
N THR A 2 -2.81 14.21 -0.24
CA THR A 2 -2.04 13.14 -0.86
C THR A 2 -2.97 12.25 -1.67
N ASN A 3 -2.84 12.28 -2.99
CA ASN A 3 -3.73 11.56 -3.92
C ASN A 3 -3.39 10.07 -4.06
N HIS A 4 -2.52 9.55 -3.19
CA HIS A 4 -2.05 8.18 -3.26
C HIS A 4 -1.81 7.56 -1.88
N TYR A 5 -1.96 6.25 -1.82
CA TYR A 5 -1.69 5.35 -0.70
C TYR A 5 -0.60 4.37 -1.12
N VAL A 6 0.21 3.92 -0.18
CA VAL A 6 1.20 2.87 -0.38
C VAL A 6 0.50 1.52 -0.26
N ALA A 7 0.59 0.70 -1.30
CA ALA A 7 0.09 -0.68 -1.28
C ALA A 7 1.13 -1.61 -0.68
N THR A 8 0.72 -2.42 0.29
CA THR A 8 1.60 -3.35 1.00
C THR A 8 0.97 -4.72 1.14
N VAL A 9 1.80 -5.74 1.37
CA VAL A 9 1.38 -7.10 1.73
C VAL A 9 1.79 -7.40 3.17
N PRO A 10 0.93 -8.05 3.98
CA PRO A 10 1.31 -8.52 5.30
C PRO A 10 2.18 -9.77 5.17
N VAL A 11 3.37 -9.73 5.75
CA VAL A 11 4.32 -10.84 5.81
C VAL A 11 4.53 -11.22 7.27
N LYS A 12 4.17 -12.45 7.62
CA LYS A 12 4.41 -13.01 8.94
C LYS A 12 5.88 -13.41 9.09
N TYR A 13 6.47 -13.11 10.24
CA TYR A 13 7.82 -13.52 10.59
C TYR A 13 7.90 -13.79 12.09
N THR A 14 8.86 -14.61 12.50
CA THR A 14 9.21 -14.80 13.91
C THR A 14 10.36 -13.88 14.26
N ASP A 15 10.24 -13.11 15.34
CA ASP A 15 11.31 -12.23 15.80
C ASP A 15 12.40 -13.00 16.60
N GLY A 16 13.43 -12.29 17.07
CA GLY A 16 14.50 -12.88 17.88
C GLY A 16 14.07 -13.36 19.27
N GLU A 17 12.85 -13.03 19.71
CA GLU A 17 12.25 -13.43 20.99
C GLU A 17 11.27 -14.61 20.80
N GLY A 18 11.12 -15.13 19.58
CA GLY A 18 10.21 -16.23 19.25
C GLY A 18 8.74 -15.81 19.08
N GLN A 19 8.43 -14.51 19.04
CA GLN A 19 7.08 -14.00 18.85
C GLN A 19 6.74 -13.88 17.36
N GLU A 20 5.52 -14.29 16.99
CA GLU A 20 5.01 -14.08 15.64
C GLU A 20 4.62 -12.61 15.46
N ARG A 21 5.22 -11.94 14.48
CA ARG A 21 4.96 -10.55 14.12
C ARG A 21 4.58 -10.45 12.65
N THR A 22 3.89 -9.36 12.30
CA THR A 22 3.57 -9.02 10.91
C THR A 22 4.37 -7.80 10.50
N ARG A 23 5.01 -7.87 9.33
CA ARG A 23 5.64 -6.73 8.65
C ARG A 23 4.85 -6.42 7.38
N PHE A 24 4.70 -5.15 7.06
CA PHE A 24 4.09 -4.72 5.81
C PHE A 24 5.18 -4.43 4.77
N GLN A 25 5.19 -5.20 3.69
CA GLN A 25 6.13 -5.02 2.60
C GLN A 25 5.46 -4.25 1.46
N ARG A 26 6.08 -3.14 1.04
CA ARG A 26 5.59 -2.33 -0.09
C ARG A 26 5.63 -3.12 -1.39
N VAL A 27 4.54 -3.05 -2.15
CA VAL A 27 4.39 -3.70 -3.47
C VAL A 27 3.85 -2.76 -4.54
N GLY A 28 3.50 -1.51 -4.19
CA GLY A 28 3.03 -0.53 -5.16
C GLY A 28 2.33 0.65 -4.50
N ALA A 29 1.38 1.23 -5.23
CA ALA A 29 0.58 2.36 -4.79
C ALA A 29 -0.87 2.31 -5.31
N MET A 30 -1.80 2.81 -4.51
CA MET A 30 -3.20 3.01 -4.88
C MET A 30 -3.49 4.50 -4.99
N PHE A 31 -4.13 4.92 -6.07
CA PHE A 31 -4.50 6.30 -6.31
C PHE A 31 -6.01 6.45 -6.25
N ARG A 32 -6.49 7.51 -5.61
CA ARG A 32 -7.90 7.90 -5.63
C ARG A 32 -8.10 8.85 -6.80
N ASN A 33 -9.01 8.52 -7.70
CA ASN A 33 -9.31 9.28 -8.90
C ASN A 33 -10.79 9.63 -8.97
N THR A 34 -11.11 10.60 -9.82
CA THR A 34 -12.48 11.01 -10.14
C THR A 34 -12.69 10.85 -11.64
N ARG A 35 -13.82 10.26 -12.04
CA ARG A 35 -14.16 10.10 -13.45
C ARG A 35 -14.62 11.44 -14.04
N ASN A 36 -14.03 11.80 -15.18
CA ASN A 36 -14.44 12.98 -15.94
C ASN A 36 -15.83 12.73 -16.53
N GLY A 37 -16.83 13.49 -16.09
CA GLY A 37 -18.21 13.37 -16.54
C GLY A 37 -19.19 13.32 -15.37
N ASP A 38 -19.26 12.18 -14.69
CA ASP A 38 -20.22 11.92 -13.60
C ASP A 38 -19.67 12.24 -12.19
N GLY A 39 -18.37 12.53 -12.07
CA GLY A 39 -17.74 12.83 -10.78
C GLY A 39 -17.60 11.61 -9.87
N SER A 40 -17.86 10.40 -10.38
CA SER A 40 -17.74 9.17 -9.59
C SER A 40 -16.29 8.90 -9.20
N GLU A 41 -16.10 8.43 -7.97
CA GLU A 41 -14.77 8.07 -7.48
C GLU A 41 -14.41 6.63 -7.85
N PHE A 42 -13.14 6.42 -8.21
CA PHE A 42 -12.59 5.10 -8.43
C PHE A 42 -11.14 5.04 -7.96
N PHE A 43 -10.67 3.83 -7.66
CA PHE A 43 -9.30 3.59 -7.24
C PHE A 43 -8.53 2.88 -8.34
N SER A 44 -7.31 3.35 -8.62
CA SER A 44 -6.37 2.65 -9.48
C SER A 44 -5.22 2.10 -8.65
N LEU A 45 -4.99 0.79 -8.70
CA LEU A 45 -3.86 0.13 -8.07
C LEU A 45 -2.76 -0.13 -9.10
N LYS A 46 -1.56 0.38 -8.85
CA LYS A 46 -0.37 0.08 -9.64
C LYS A 46 0.61 -0.72 -8.78
N LEU A 47 0.92 -1.93 -9.22
CA LEU A 47 1.90 -2.81 -8.59
C LEU A 47 3.26 -2.64 -9.27
N ASP A 48 4.33 -2.72 -8.47
CA ASP A 48 5.70 -2.61 -8.97
C ASP A 48 6.15 -3.91 -9.69
N PHE A 49 5.46 -5.03 -9.43
CA PHE A 49 5.64 -6.36 -10.04
C PHE A 49 4.35 -7.20 -9.81
N PRO A 50 4.15 -8.34 -10.50
CA PRO A 50 3.01 -9.23 -10.24
C PRO A 50 3.02 -9.77 -8.80
N VAL A 51 1.86 -9.75 -8.13
CA VAL A 51 1.71 -10.19 -6.72
C VAL A 51 0.52 -11.14 -6.60
N GLY A 52 0.72 -12.31 -5.99
CA GLY A 52 -0.36 -13.23 -5.61
C GLY A 52 -0.56 -13.22 -4.09
N VAL A 53 -1.61 -12.56 -3.61
CA VAL A 53 -1.93 -12.45 -2.18
C VAL A 53 -3.44 -12.47 -1.94
N GLN A 54 -3.84 -12.81 -0.72
CA GLN A 54 -5.24 -12.73 -0.28
C GLN A 54 -5.61 -11.32 0.20
N GLU A 55 -4.62 -10.53 0.66
CA GLU A 55 -4.84 -9.20 1.22
C GLU A 55 -3.77 -8.22 0.76
N LEU A 56 -4.22 -7.00 0.43
CA LEU A 56 -3.38 -5.82 0.26
C LEU A 56 -3.81 -4.78 1.28
N VAL A 57 -2.84 -4.25 2.03
CA VAL A 57 -3.07 -3.21 3.03
C VAL A 57 -2.54 -1.89 2.52
N MET A 58 -3.42 -0.88 2.51
CA MET A 58 -3.13 0.45 1.97
C MET A 58 -2.85 1.41 3.12
N PHE A 59 -1.69 2.06 3.11
CA PHE A 59 -1.33 3.07 4.11
C PHE A 59 -1.25 4.46 3.45
N PRO A 60 -1.63 5.55 4.15
CA PRO A 60 -1.23 6.87 3.70
C PRO A 60 0.30 6.93 3.63
N PRO A 61 0.89 7.69 2.70
CA PRO A 61 2.32 7.86 2.65
C PRO A 61 2.81 8.48 3.96
N SER A 62 3.97 8.03 4.41
CA SER A 62 4.57 8.54 5.64
C SER A 62 4.84 10.04 5.50
N SER A 63 4.55 10.80 6.56
CA SER A 63 4.96 12.21 6.65
C SER A 63 6.47 12.40 6.75
N LYS A 64 7.25 11.32 6.83
CA LYS A 64 8.70 11.36 6.72
C LYS A 64 9.05 11.51 5.25
N GLU A 65 9.41 12.74 4.87
CA GLU A 65 10.14 13.00 3.62
C GLU A 65 11.26 11.96 3.47
N PRO A 66 11.51 11.43 2.26
CA PRO A 66 12.73 10.69 2.02
C PRO A 66 13.89 11.66 2.30
N GLN A 67 14.66 11.42 3.35
CA GLN A 67 16.02 11.95 3.38
C GLN A 67 16.74 11.27 2.21
N GLU A 68 17.05 12.08 1.19
CA GLU A 68 17.95 11.73 0.08
C GLU A 68 19.31 11.23 0.60
#